data_AF-A0A3A4Q1U4-F1
#
_entry.id   AF-A0A3A4Q1U4-F1
#
_cell.length_a   1.000
_cell.length_b   1.000
_cell.length_c   1.000
_cell.angle_alpha   90.00
_cell.angle_beta   90.00
_cell.angle_gamma   90.00
#
_symmetry.space_group_name_H-M   'P 1'
#
loop_
_entity.id
_entity.type
_entity.pdbx_description
1 polymer ?
#
loop_
_entity_poly.entity_id
_entity_poly.type
_entity_poly.pdbx_seq_one_letter_code
_entity_poly.pdbx_strand_id
1 'polypeptide(L)' 'MRCDGCVAAVRGAIVALPGIGNAEVQVGGATVDYDPTTVALAKLLEAIQRAGPFAVESYEVTP' A
#
# COMPACT_ATOMS: atom_id res chain seq x y z
N MET A 1 -18.61 10.26 -4.00
CA MET A 1 -18.06 9.61 -5.21
C MET A 1 -16.85 8.81 -4.78
N ARG A 2 -16.94 7.49 -4.91
CA ARG A 2 -15.96 6.53 -4.40
C ARG A 2 -14.97 6.31 -5.55
N CYS A 3 -13.92 7.11 -5.62
CA CYS A 3 -13.05 7.15 -6.80
C CYS A 3 -12.25 5.85 -6.91
N ASP A 4 -12.78 4.93 -7.70
CA ASP A 4 -12.09 3.75 -8.22
C ASP A 4 -10.72 4.13 -8.84
N GLY A 5 -10.65 5.31 -9.46
CA GLY A 5 -9.39 5.88 -9.96
C GLY A 5 -8.34 6.19 -8.89
N CYS A 6 -8.74 6.54 -7.66
CA CYS A 6 -7.80 6.76 -6.55
C CYS A 6 -7.20 5.43 -6.07
N VAL A 7 -8.00 4.36 -6.06
CA VAL A 7 -7.55 3.01 -5.70
C VAL A 7 -6.49 2.51 -6.69
N ALA A 8 -6.75 2.66 -7.99
CA ALA A 8 -5.80 2.24 -9.02
C ALA A 8 -4.48 3.04 -8.98
N ALA A 9 -4.55 4.36 -8.79
CA ALA A 9 -3.36 5.21 -8.69
C ALA A 9 -2.49 4.83 -7.49
N VAL A 10 -3.10 4.57 -6.34
CA VAL A 10 -2.38 4.20 -5.12
C VAL A 10 -1.83 2.79 -5.19
N ARG A 11 -2.59 1.83 -5.73
CA ARG A 11 -2.05 0.50 -6.02
C ARG A 11 -0.79 0.62 -6.85
N GLY A 12 -0.83 1.35 -7.98
CA GLY A 12 0.32 1.57 -8.85
C GLY A 12 1.53 2.20 -8.13
N ALA A 13 1.28 3.18 -7.26
CA ALA A 13 2.34 3.82 -6.46
C ALA A 13 2.97 2.86 -5.45
N ILE A 14 2.17 1.97 -4.84
CA ILE A 14 2.65 0.98 -3.88
C ILE A 14 3.44 -0.12 -4.58
N VAL A 15 2.94 -0.71 -5.67
CA VAL A 15 3.67 -1.79 -6.39
C VAL A 15 4.97 -1.29 -7.04
N ALA A 16 5.11 0.03 -7.24
CA ALA A 16 6.34 0.63 -7.73
C ALA A 16 7.45 0.72 -6.66
N LEU A 17 7.14 0.48 -5.38
CA LEU A 17 8.13 0.52 -4.31
C LEU A 17 8.98 -0.77 -4.31
N PRO A 18 10.31 -0.66 -4.14
CA PRO A 18 11.17 -1.83 -4.02
C PRO A 18 10.86 -2.59 -2.72
N GLY A 19 10.68 -3.91 -2.83
CA GLY A 19 10.33 -4.78 -1.71
C GLY A 19 8.83 -5.05 -1.55
N ILE A 20 7.98 -4.56 -2.45
CA ILE A 20 6.56 -4.92 -2.51
C ILE A 20 6.36 -6.11 -3.43
N GLY A 21 5.77 -7.18 -2.90
CA GLY A 21 5.41 -8.37 -3.68
C GLY A 21 4.01 -8.21 -4.29
N ASN A 22 3.01 -7.92 -3.45
CA ASN A 22 1.63 -7.72 -3.87
C ASN A 22 1.01 -6.54 -3.14
N ALA A 23 0.08 -5.85 -3.81
CA ALA A 23 -0.71 -4.79 -3.20
C ALA A 23 -2.16 -4.86 -3.70
N GLU A 24 -3.07 -5.00 -2.76
CA GLU A 24 -4.51 -4.97 -2.95
C GLU A 24 -5.05 -3.73 -2.24
N VAL A 25 -5.68 -2.83 -2.98
CA VAL A 25 -6.21 -1.59 -2.44
C VAL A 25 -7.72 -1.61 -2.64
N GLN A 26 -8.47 -1.26 -1.61
CA GLN A 26 -9.92 -1.20 -1.63
C GLN A 26 -10.40 0.10 -0.98
N VAL A 27 -11.67 0.45 -1.17
CA VAL A 27 -12.16 1.67 -0.55
C VAL A 27 -12.39 1.47 0.94
N GLY A 28 -11.49 2.04 1.75
CA GLY A 28 -11.51 1.95 3.20
C GLY A 28 -10.37 1.11 3.78
N GLY A 29 -9.49 0.56 2.95
CA GLY A 29 -8.33 -0.20 3.42
C GLY A 29 -7.40 -0.63 2.29
N ALA A 30 -6.19 -1.06 2.64
CA ALA A 30 -5.23 -1.60 1.69
C ALA A 30 -4.43 -2.72 2.35
N THR A 31 -4.29 -3.83 1.64
CA THR A 31 -3.46 -4.98 2.01
C THR A 31 -2.22 -4.97 1.14
N VAL A 32 -1.04 -4.95 1.76
CA VAL A 32 0.24 -4.87 1.05
C VAL A 32 1.19 -5.92 1.59
N ASP A 33 1.64 -6.78 0.69
CA ASP A 33 2.67 -7.78 0.92
C ASP A 33 4.02 -7.12 0.65
N TYR A 34 4.81 -6.93 1.71
CA TYR A 34 6.10 -6.28 1.64
C TYR A 34 7.15 -7.07 2.41
N ASP A 35 8.39 -7.00 1.93
CA ASP A 35 9.53 -7.63 2.59
C ASP A 35 10.15 -6.66 3.61
N PRO A 36 10.09 -6.96 4.92
CA PRO A 36 10.61 -6.08 5.97
C PRO A 36 12.14 -6.00 5.99
N THR A 37 12.83 -6.91 5.29
CA THR A 37 14.30 -6.84 5.13
C THR A 37 14.71 -5.83 4.06
N THR A 38 13.80 -5.55 3.12
CA THR A 38 13.99 -4.63 1.99
C THR A 38 13.40 -3.25 2.26
N VAL A 39 12.21 -3.17 2.87
CA VAL A 39 11.52 -1.91 3.17
C VAL A 39 10.97 -1.90 4.59
N ALA A 40 11.32 -0.86 5.35
CA ALA A 40 10.78 -0.67 6.68
C ALA A 40 9.31 -0.24 6.63
N LEU A 41 8.49 -0.77 7.54
CA LEU A 41 7.06 -0.43 7.66
C LEU A 41 6.82 1.09 7.70
N ALA A 42 7.65 1.84 8.43
CA ALA A 42 7.51 3.30 8.50
C ALA A 42 7.63 3.98 7.12
N LYS A 43 8.58 3.53 6.28
CA LYS A 43 8.73 4.03 4.91
C LYS A 43 7.55 3.64 4.02
N LEU A 44 7.04 2.43 4.20
CA LEU A 44 5.86 1.97 3.48
C LEU A 44 4.63 2.83 3.83
N LEU A 45 4.39 3.06 5.11
CA LEU A 45 3.32 3.93 5.60
C LEU A 45 3.43 5.36 5.09
N GLU A 46 4.64 5.93 5.06
CA GLU A 46 4.88 7.25 4.46
C GLU A 46 4.56 7.25 2.96
N ALA A 47 4.99 6.23 2.22
CA ALA A 47 4.74 6.15 0.79
C ALA A 47 3.24 6.01 0.48
N ILE A 48 2.51 5.22 1.28
CA ILE A 48 1.05 5.07 1.16
C ILE A 48 0.34 6.40 1.46
N GLN A 49 0.71 7.09 2.55
CA GLN A 49 0.16 8.41 2.89
C GLN A 49 0.47 9.46 1.81
N ARG A 50 1.64 9.39 1.18
CA ARG A 50 2.02 10.25 0.05
C ARG A 50 1.22 9.93 -1.22
N ALA A 51 0.88 8.66 -1.45
CA ALA A 51 0.05 8.23 -2.57
C ALA A 51 -1.42 8.68 -2.40
N GLY A 52 -1.89 8.86 -1.16
CA GLY A 52 -3.13 9.57 -0.86
C GLY A 52 -3.64 9.35 0.56
N PRO A 53 -4.84 9.89 0.89
CA PRO A 53 -5.42 9.79 2.22
C PRO A 53 -6.06 8.41 2.46
N PHE A 54 -5.23 7.38 2.63
CA PHE A 54 -5.66 6.01 2.93
C PHE A 54 -5.34 5.66 4.39
N ALA A 55 -6.32 5.07 5.07
CA ALA A 55 -6.10 4.43 6.36
C ALA A 55 -5.66 2.98 6.10
N VAL A 56 -4.48 2.63 6.60
CA VAL A 56 -3.95 1.27 6.57
C VAL A 56 -4.38 0.62 7.87
N GLU A 57 -5.45 -0.18 7.79
CA GLU A 57 -6.11 -0.76 8.95
C GLU A 57 -5.66 -2.22 9.19
N SER A 58 -5.00 -2.85 8.21
CA SER A 58 -4.55 -4.24 8.30
C SER A 58 -3.33 -4.47 7.41
N TYR A 59 -2.31 -5.16 7.92
CA TYR A 59 -1.22 -5.72 7.12
C TYR A 59 -1.09 -7.20 7.47
N GLU A 60 -0.93 -8.04 6.46
CA GLU A 60 -0.67 -9.46 6.62
C GLU A 60 0.68 -9.73 5.97
N VAL A 61 1.62 -10.25 6.75
CA VAL A 61 2.97 -10.57 6.26
C VAL A 61 2.93 -12.04 5.83
N THR A 62 2.97 -12.28 4.53
CA THR A 62 3.18 -13.65 4.02
C THR A 62 4.67 -13.96 4.10
N PRO A 63 5.10 -14.97 4.88
CA PRO A 63 6.51 -15.38 4.95
C PRO A 63 6.98 -16.13 3.71
#